data_AF-A0A5D6XM33-F1
#
_entry.id   AF-A0A5D6XM33-F1
#
_cell.length_a   1.000
_cell.length_b   1.000
_cell.length_c   1.000
_cell.angle_alpha   90.00
_cell.angle_beta   90.00
_cell.angle_gamma   90.00
#
_symmetry.space_group_name_H-M   'P 1'
#
loop_
_entity.id
_entity.type
_entity.pdbx_description
1 polymer ?
#
loop_
_entity_poly.entity_id
_entity_poly.type
_entity_poly.pdbx_seq_one_letter_code
_entity_poly.pdbx_strand_id
1 'polypeptide(L)'
;MLSPTALSGLALALATAALVAPSLRRQRASAYPVPLGTWLAFDARVRWQALLLWASGVSRELEVLPAVAAVAPGVLRVLGQNPSRLTLRGTNTYLVGRGATRILVDASDGNDAYIAALLRTCHDAGVREISHVLLTHGHLDHMGGILRVREAFPRARMLKYLPRDDAALRVSNAECALLGVEPLADGAEFPVDNGDDPSAPHEVLRAVYTPGHCIDHMCFVLENTQESAQRVLFSGDCVLGAGSCIFESLKELMDSLALLQAQNPRVIFPGHGPVVVDAQAKIHEYISHREQRENEVLAVLAATATATATGPASAGLSSAEIVRRIYEKLPFALQLAARKAVEKHLHKLVLEQRVERVGGAQSSSWWLWRSAPTFRLVGGSKL
;
A
#
# COMPACT_ATOMS: atom_id res chain seq x y z
N MET A 1 -42.59 33.40 6.48
CA MET A 1 -42.47 32.21 5.61
C MET A 1 -41.03 32.13 5.14
N LEU A 2 -40.30 31.07 5.50
CA LEU A 2 -38.93 30.84 5.00
C LEU A 2 -39.00 30.52 3.50
N SER A 3 -38.02 30.97 2.71
CA SER A 3 -37.98 30.67 1.27
C SER A 3 -37.81 29.16 1.03
N PRO A 4 -38.29 28.62 -0.10
CA PRO A 4 -38.11 27.20 -0.44
C PRO A 4 -36.63 26.77 -0.41
N THR A 5 -35.72 27.67 -0.76
CA THR A 5 -34.26 27.45 -0.69
C THR A 5 -33.73 27.40 0.73
N ALA A 6 -34.23 28.24 1.63
CA ALA A 6 -33.87 28.21 3.05
C ALA A 6 -34.43 26.96 3.75
N LEU A 7 -35.65 26.53 3.39
CA LEU A 7 -36.25 25.28 3.87
C LEU A 7 -35.48 24.05 3.36
N SER A 8 -35.02 24.07 2.11
CA SER A 8 -34.20 23.00 1.53
C SER A 8 -32.81 22.92 2.19
N GLY A 9 -32.18 24.07 2.44
CA GLY A 9 -30.90 24.14 3.17
C GLY A 9 -31.01 23.68 4.62
N LEU A 10 -32.10 24.06 5.31
CA LEU A 10 -32.37 23.64 6.68
C LEU A 10 -32.70 22.13 6.76
N ALA A 11 -33.46 21.59 5.79
CA ALA A 11 -33.75 20.17 5.70
C ALA A 11 -32.48 19.34 5.41
N LEU A 12 -31.61 19.81 4.53
CA LEU A 12 -30.33 19.16 4.25
C LEU A 12 -29.40 19.20 5.48
N ALA A 13 -29.34 20.32 6.19
CA ALA A 13 -28.57 20.49 7.41
C ALA A 13 -29.10 19.63 8.57
N LEU A 14 -30.43 19.51 8.71
CA LEU A 14 -31.06 18.64 9.72
C LEU A 14 -30.89 17.16 9.37
N ALA A 15 -30.95 16.78 8.10
CA ALA A 15 -30.70 15.41 7.64
C ALA A 15 -29.23 14.99 7.85
N THR A 16 -28.27 15.87 7.53
CA THR A 16 -26.85 15.64 7.84
C THR A 16 -26.60 15.62 9.34
N ALA A 17 -27.20 16.52 10.13
CA ALA A 17 -27.09 16.49 11.58
C ALA A 17 -27.68 15.20 12.19
N ALA A 18 -28.81 14.69 11.68
CA ALA A 18 -29.42 13.45 12.14
C ALA A 18 -28.61 12.19 11.77
N LEU A 19 -27.94 12.19 10.61
CA LEU A 19 -27.02 11.11 10.20
C LEU A 19 -25.72 11.10 11.01
N VAL A 20 -25.22 12.27 11.40
CA VAL A 20 -23.91 12.42 12.06
C VAL A 20 -24.04 12.40 13.59
N ALA A 21 -25.19 12.80 14.16
CA ALA A 21 -25.40 12.89 15.62
C ALA A 21 -25.16 11.59 16.41
N PRO A 22 -25.54 10.38 15.95
CA PRO A 22 -25.24 9.13 16.65
C PRO A 22 -23.73 8.84 16.72
N SER A 23 -23.02 9.07 15.61
CA SER A 23 -21.56 8.94 15.54
C SER A 23 -20.86 9.94 16.46
N LEU A 24 -21.32 11.20 16.50
CA LEU A 24 -20.78 12.24 17.40
C LEU A 24 -21.02 11.95 18.88
N ARG A 25 -22.18 11.36 19.23
CA ARG A 25 -22.45 10.93 20.62
C ARG A 25 -21.52 9.80 21.05
N ARG A 26 -21.22 8.83 20.16
CA ARG A 26 -20.26 7.75 20.43
C ARG A 26 -18.81 8.26 20.47
N GLN A 27 -18.48 9.24 19.63
CA GLN A 27 -17.17 9.88 19.61
C GLN A 27 -16.85 10.61 20.93
N ARG A 28 -17.84 11.22 21.58
CA ARG A 28 -17.67 11.82 22.92
C ARG A 28 -17.37 10.81 24.03
N ALA A 29 -17.64 9.52 23.80
CA ALA A 29 -17.31 8.43 24.72
C ALA A 29 -16.00 7.71 24.36
N SER A 30 -15.32 8.12 23.27
CA SER A 30 -14.04 7.57 22.84
C SER A 30 -12.90 8.10 23.74
N ALA A 31 -11.92 7.25 24.03
CA ALA A 31 -10.68 7.67 24.70
C ALA A 31 -9.86 8.69 23.88
N TYR A 32 -10.15 8.80 22.57
CA TYR A 32 -9.52 9.74 21.64
C TYR A 32 -10.59 10.59 20.94
N PRO A 33 -10.92 11.79 21.45
CA PRO A 33 -11.85 12.70 20.80
C PRO A 33 -11.18 13.37 19.59
N VAL A 34 -11.60 13.00 18.38
CA VAL A 34 -11.15 13.66 17.14
C VAL A 34 -11.94 14.97 16.96
N PRO A 35 -11.30 16.12 16.65
CA PRO A 35 -12.04 17.36 16.41
C PRO A 35 -13.12 17.18 15.34
N LEU A 36 -14.32 17.71 15.55
CA LEU A 36 -15.46 17.53 14.64
C LEU A 36 -15.12 17.93 13.20
N GLY A 37 -14.39 19.05 13.02
CA GLY A 37 -13.94 19.50 11.70
C GLY A 37 -13.01 18.49 11.01
N THR A 38 -12.04 17.94 11.75
CA THR A 38 -11.14 16.89 11.26
C THR A 38 -11.92 15.63 10.90
N TRP A 39 -12.86 15.20 11.75
CA TRP A 39 -13.70 14.03 11.50
C TRP A 39 -14.49 14.18 10.21
N LEU A 40 -15.20 15.30 10.04
CA LEU A 40 -16.02 15.58 8.85
C LEU A 40 -15.18 15.66 7.58
N ALA A 41 -14.04 16.34 7.63
CA ALA A 41 -13.16 16.48 6.47
C ALA A 41 -12.55 15.12 6.06
N PHE A 42 -12.12 14.32 7.03
CA PHE A 42 -11.56 13.00 6.77
C PHE A 42 -12.61 12.05 6.19
N ASP A 43 -13.79 11.91 6.83
CA ASP A 43 -14.86 11.04 6.32
C ASP A 43 -15.30 11.46 4.91
N ALA A 44 -15.50 12.77 4.67
CA ALA A 44 -15.83 13.27 3.34
C ALA A 44 -14.77 12.90 2.28
N ARG A 45 -13.47 13.01 2.61
CA ARG A 45 -12.37 12.62 1.71
C ARG A 45 -12.37 11.11 1.44
N VAL A 46 -12.60 10.28 2.46
CA VAL A 46 -12.71 8.82 2.33
C VAL A 46 -13.88 8.46 1.40
N ARG A 47 -15.08 9.01 1.64
CA ARG A 47 -16.28 8.74 0.83
C ARG A 47 -16.10 9.16 -0.62
N TRP A 48 -15.47 10.32 -0.85
CA TRP A 48 -15.17 10.80 -2.19
C TRP A 48 -14.20 9.89 -2.93
N GLN A 49 -13.11 9.48 -2.28
CA GLN A 49 -12.15 8.54 -2.89
C GLN A 49 -12.79 7.16 -3.16
N ALA A 50 -13.58 6.64 -2.22
CA ALA A 50 -14.31 5.38 -2.39
C ALA A 50 -15.25 5.43 -3.59
N LEU A 51 -15.96 6.55 -3.81
CA LEU A 51 -16.81 6.75 -4.98
C LEU A 51 -16.01 6.73 -6.29
N LEU A 52 -14.86 7.40 -6.33
CA LEU A 52 -13.99 7.41 -7.51
C LEU A 52 -13.42 6.02 -7.83
N LEU A 53 -13.01 5.28 -6.80
CA LEU A 53 -12.55 3.90 -6.94
C LEU A 53 -13.67 3.02 -7.45
N TRP A 54 -14.85 3.05 -6.84
CA TRP A 54 -16.01 2.28 -7.28
C TRP A 54 -16.37 2.58 -8.74
N ALA A 55 -16.36 3.85 -9.14
CA ALA A 55 -16.65 4.27 -10.52
C ALA A 55 -15.66 3.70 -11.55
N SER A 56 -14.45 3.32 -11.15
CA SER A 56 -13.49 2.65 -12.03
C SER A 56 -13.92 1.23 -12.43
N GLY A 57 -14.87 0.64 -11.70
CA GLY A 57 -15.38 -0.72 -11.89
C GLY A 57 -14.40 -1.80 -11.43
N VAL A 58 -14.77 -3.07 -11.62
CA VAL A 58 -13.95 -4.24 -11.26
C VAL A 58 -13.71 -5.12 -12.47
N SER A 59 -12.51 -5.71 -12.55
CA SER A 59 -12.23 -6.72 -13.57
C SER A 59 -13.13 -7.95 -13.38
N ARG A 60 -13.75 -8.40 -14.48
CA ARG A 60 -14.63 -9.58 -14.47
C ARG A 60 -13.87 -10.89 -14.29
N GLU A 61 -12.58 -10.90 -14.59
CA GLU A 61 -11.71 -12.09 -14.56
C GLU A 61 -11.19 -12.42 -13.16
N LEU A 62 -11.39 -11.53 -12.19
CA LEU A 62 -10.92 -11.75 -10.82
C LEU A 62 -11.73 -12.87 -10.15
N GLU A 63 -11.06 -13.72 -9.38
CA GLU A 63 -11.70 -14.69 -8.50
C GLU A 63 -12.74 -14.00 -7.60
N VAL A 64 -13.86 -14.68 -7.31
CA VAL A 64 -14.85 -14.19 -6.35
C VAL A 64 -14.42 -14.60 -4.95
N LEU A 65 -14.22 -13.61 -4.09
CA LEU A 65 -13.83 -13.82 -2.71
C LEU A 65 -15.05 -13.76 -1.80
N PRO A 66 -15.23 -14.70 -0.85
CA PRO A 66 -16.27 -14.58 0.16
C PRO A 66 -16.00 -13.36 1.06
N ALA A 67 -17.08 -12.73 1.52
CA ALA A 67 -17.01 -11.54 2.38
C ALA A 67 -16.25 -11.79 3.68
N VAL A 68 -16.30 -13.02 4.20
CA VAL A 68 -15.54 -13.47 5.37
C VAL A 68 -14.96 -14.85 5.08
N ALA A 69 -13.71 -15.09 5.45
CA ALA A 69 -13.07 -16.40 5.34
C ALA A 69 -12.07 -16.64 6.48
N ALA A 70 -12.04 -17.86 7.02
CA ALA A 70 -10.90 -18.33 7.81
C ALA A 70 -9.77 -18.72 6.86
N VAL A 71 -8.69 -17.93 6.82
CA VAL A 71 -7.59 -18.10 5.86
C VAL A 71 -6.40 -18.85 6.44
N ALA A 72 -6.29 -18.87 7.77
CA ALA A 72 -5.40 -19.74 8.52
C ALA A 72 -5.97 -19.96 9.93
N PRO A 73 -5.49 -20.96 10.68
CA PRO A 73 -5.77 -21.08 12.10
C PRO A 73 -5.50 -19.75 12.83
N GLY A 74 -6.50 -19.20 13.52
CA GLY A 74 -6.38 -17.91 14.22
C GLY A 74 -6.39 -16.67 13.34
N VAL A 75 -6.64 -16.79 12.02
CA VAL A 75 -6.71 -15.63 11.11
C VAL A 75 -8.01 -15.65 10.30
N LEU A 76 -8.84 -14.64 10.52
CA LEU A 76 -10.06 -14.40 9.74
C LEU A 76 -9.85 -13.19 8.83
N ARG A 77 -10.15 -13.34 7.55
CA ARG A 77 -10.22 -12.23 6.60
C ARG A 77 -11.63 -11.68 6.53
N VAL A 78 -11.79 -10.37 6.66
CA VAL A 78 -13.02 -9.63 6.40
C VAL A 78 -12.79 -8.73 5.19
N LEU A 79 -13.54 -8.96 4.11
CA LEU A 79 -13.41 -8.19 2.88
C LEU A 79 -14.14 -6.85 3.03
N GLY A 80 -13.46 -5.78 2.63
CA GLY A 80 -13.86 -4.39 2.75
C GLY A 80 -15.11 -3.98 1.98
N GLN A 81 -15.71 -4.84 1.16
CA GLN A 81 -16.90 -4.53 0.35
C GLN A 81 -16.76 -3.28 -0.52
N ASN A 82 -15.54 -2.94 -0.90
CA ASN A 82 -15.17 -1.74 -1.65
C ASN A 82 -14.45 -2.11 -2.97
N PRO A 83 -15.10 -2.87 -3.88
CA PRO A 83 -14.49 -3.35 -5.12
C PRO A 83 -14.13 -2.21 -6.09
N SER A 84 -12.94 -2.27 -6.70
CA SER A 84 -12.50 -1.34 -7.75
C SER A 84 -11.36 -1.92 -8.60
N ARG A 85 -10.86 -1.15 -9.59
CA ARG A 85 -9.67 -1.54 -10.35
C ARG A 85 -8.40 -1.59 -9.52
N LEU A 86 -8.33 -0.82 -8.43
CA LEU A 86 -7.16 -0.76 -7.55
C LEU A 86 -7.32 -1.71 -6.36
N THR A 87 -8.51 -1.74 -5.75
CA THR A 87 -8.82 -2.59 -4.59
C THR A 87 -9.25 -4.02 -4.97
N LEU A 88 -9.29 -4.35 -6.26
CA LEU A 88 -9.76 -5.64 -6.79
C LEU A 88 -11.18 -5.97 -6.28
N ARG A 89 -11.38 -7.11 -5.61
CA ARG A 89 -12.66 -7.48 -4.99
C ARG A 89 -12.98 -6.70 -3.71
N GLY A 90 -12.00 -5.95 -3.18
CA GLY A 90 -12.08 -5.16 -1.96
C GLY A 90 -10.77 -5.25 -1.16
N THR A 91 -10.62 -4.37 -0.18
CA THR A 91 -9.54 -4.44 0.80
C THR A 91 -9.71 -5.65 1.69
N ASN A 92 -8.71 -6.49 1.80
CA ASN A 92 -8.67 -7.55 2.78
C ASN A 92 -8.23 -6.95 4.12
N THR A 93 -9.08 -7.01 5.13
CA THR A 93 -8.67 -6.77 6.52
C THR A 93 -8.60 -8.10 7.27
N TYR A 94 -7.74 -8.19 8.28
CA TYR A 94 -7.45 -9.45 8.95
C TYR A 94 -7.61 -9.34 10.46
N LEU A 95 -8.48 -10.16 11.04
CA LEU A 95 -8.55 -10.39 12.47
C LEU A 95 -7.59 -11.53 12.85
N VAL A 96 -6.56 -11.19 13.62
CA VAL A 96 -5.49 -12.08 14.05
C VAL A 96 -5.64 -12.39 15.53
N GLY A 97 -5.66 -13.68 15.86
CA GLY A 97 -5.85 -14.22 17.20
C GLY A 97 -6.98 -15.24 17.29
N ARG A 98 -6.97 -16.01 18.37
CA ARG A 98 -7.96 -17.06 18.67
C ARG A 98 -8.83 -16.69 19.87
N GLY A 99 -8.29 -15.91 20.79
CA GLY A 99 -9.00 -15.48 21.99
C GLY A 99 -10.02 -14.37 21.75
N ALA A 100 -10.56 -13.86 22.86
CA ALA A 100 -11.57 -12.82 22.89
C ALA A 100 -11.00 -11.43 22.57
N THR A 101 -9.68 -11.25 22.66
CA THR A 101 -9.00 -10.02 22.24
C THR A 101 -8.25 -10.30 20.94
N ARG A 102 -8.43 -9.49 19.90
CA ARG A 102 -7.72 -9.69 18.62
C ARG A 102 -6.99 -8.45 18.15
N ILE A 103 -6.11 -8.64 17.18
CA ILE A 103 -5.47 -7.57 16.42
C ILE A 103 -6.19 -7.48 15.07
N LEU A 104 -6.46 -6.27 14.59
CA LEU A 104 -6.98 -6.02 13.26
C LEU A 104 -5.88 -5.45 12.38
N VAL A 105 -5.61 -6.05 11.23
CA VAL A 105 -4.72 -5.48 10.19
C VAL A 105 -5.59 -4.80 9.14
N ASP A 106 -5.35 -3.50 8.95
CA ASP A 106 -6.12 -2.55 8.13
C ASP A 106 -7.60 -2.37 8.52
N ALA A 107 -8.20 -1.27 8.08
CA ALA A 107 -9.54 -0.82 8.44
C ALA A 107 -10.47 -0.56 7.24
N SER A 108 -10.07 -0.93 6.03
CA SER A 108 -10.82 -0.64 4.80
C SER A 108 -11.15 0.87 4.64
N ASP A 109 -12.18 1.22 3.87
CA ASP A 109 -12.72 2.58 3.70
C ASP A 109 -13.87 2.93 4.67
N GLY A 110 -14.21 2.01 5.59
CA GLY A 110 -15.24 2.24 6.60
C GLY A 110 -16.67 2.36 6.08
N ASN A 111 -17.00 1.81 4.91
CA ASN A 111 -18.39 1.68 4.48
C ASN A 111 -19.21 0.78 5.44
N ASP A 112 -20.52 0.98 5.44
CA ASP A 112 -21.41 0.31 6.39
C ASP A 112 -21.47 -1.21 6.19
N ALA A 113 -21.31 -1.70 4.95
CA ALA A 113 -21.30 -3.13 4.66
C ALA A 113 -20.08 -3.80 5.28
N TYR A 114 -18.90 -3.17 5.19
CA TYR A 114 -17.69 -3.61 5.87
C TYR A 114 -17.85 -3.62 7.39
N ILE A 115 -18.30 -2.51 7.99
CA ILE A 115 -18.44 -2.41 9.45
C ILE A 115 -19.45 -3.45 9.97
N ALA A 116 -20.55 -3.67 9.26
CA ALA A 116 -21.51 -4.71 9.62
C ALA A 116 -20.91 -6.13 9.49
N ALA A 117 -20.09 -6.39 8.46
CA ALA A 117 -19.40 -7.67 8.30
C ALA A 117 -18.35 -7.90 9.40
N LEU A 118 -17.56 -6.88 9.75
CA LEU A 118 -16.58 -6.92 10.83
C LEU A 118 -17.25 -7.22 12.18
N LEU A 119 -18.31 -6.47 12.52
CA LEU A 119 -19.03 -6.68 13.78
C LEU A 119 -19.65 -8.07 13.90
N ARG A 120 -20.28 -8.57 12.82
CA ARG A 120 -20.80 -9.94 12.78
C ARG A 120 -19.68 -10.97 12.95
N THR A 121 -18.56 -10.79 12.24
CA THR A 121 -17.40 -11.69 12.35
C THR A 121 -16.85 -11.71 13.76
N CYS A 122 -16.71 -10.54 14.41
CA CYS A 122 -16.28 -10.44 15.79
C CYS A 122 -17.25 -11.15 16.74
N HIS A 123 -18.55 -10.91 16.60
CA HIS A 123 -19.58 -11.58 17.40
C HIS A 123 -19.52 -13.11 17.26
N ASP A 124 -19.53 -13.61 16.03
CA ASP A 124 -19.58 -15.04 15.74
C ASP A 124 -18.29 -15.77 16.17
N ALA A 125 -17.16 -15.07 16.15
CA ALA A 125 -15.87 -15.58 16.60
C ALA A 125 -15.58 -15.33 18.09
N GLY A 126 -16.54 -14.78 18.86
CA GLY A 126 -16.38 -14.53 20.30
C GLY A 126 -15.42 -13.39 20.65
N VAL A 127 -15.10 -12.51 19.70
CA VAL A 127 -14.21 -11.36 19.89
C VAL A 127 -14.95 -10.27 20.66
N ARG A 128 -14.44 -9.98 21.86
CA ARG A 128 -14.94 -8.92 22.75
C ARG A 128 -14.18 -7.61 22.57
N GLU A 129 -12.92 -7.69 22.15
CA GLU A 129 -12.03 -6.54 22.06
C GLU A 129 -11.10 -6.62 20.85
N ILE A 130 -10.86 -5.48 20.23
CA ILE A 130 -9.73 -5.29 19.31
C ILE A 130 -8.70 -4.47 20.09
N SER A 131 -7.53 -5.07 20.33
CA SER A 131 -6.44 -4.42 21.09
C SER A 131 -5.75 -3.36 20.25
N HIS A 132 -5.43 -3.73 19.00
CA HIS A 132 -4.69 -2.91 18.07
C HIS A 132 -5.32 -2.97 16.68
N VAL A 133 -5.34 -1.84 15.99
CA VAL A 133 -5.54 -1.76 14.54
C VAL A 133 -4.20 -1.35 13.94
N LEU A 134 -3.56 -2.28 13.27
CA LEU A 134 -2.27 -2.08 12.62
C LEU A 134 -2.53 -1.71 11.15
N LEU A 135 -2.21 -0.48 10.80
CA LEU A 135 -2.36 0.05 9.44
C LEU A 135 -1.09 -0.22 8.66
N THR A 136 -1.23 -0.87 7.50
CA THR A 136 -0.12 -1.09 6.58
C THR A 136 0.40 0.23 6.04
N HIS A 137 -0.47 1.18 5.66
CA HIS A 137 -0.06 2.47 5.11
C HIS A 137 -1.20 3.51 5.07
N GLY A 138 -0.89 4.69 4.51
CA GLY A 138 -1.77 5.86 4.51
C GLY A 138 -2.89 5.93 3.47
N HIS A 139 -3.06 4.95 2.58
CA HIS A 139 -4.16 5.00 1.59
C HIS A 139 -5.53 4.79 2.25
N LEU A 140 -6.54 5.53 1.79
CA LEU A 140 -7.85 5.59 2.47
C LEU A 140 -8.69 4.32 2.31
N ASP A 141 -8.35 3.45 1.38
CA ASP A 141 -8.93 2.11 1.29
C ASP A 141 -8.31 1.12 2.29
N HIS A 142 -7.24 1.50 3.01
CA HIS A 142 -6.69 0.75 4.14
C HIS A 142 -6.97 1.41 5.48
N MET A 143 -6.83 2.74 5.58
CA MET A 143 -7.01 3.46 6.84
C MET A 143 -8.33 4.25 6.95
N GLY A 144 -9.14 4.34 5.89
CA GLY A 144 -10.33 5.19 5.88
C GLY A 144 -11.37 4.80 6.93
N GLY A 145 -11.44 3.53 7.30
CA GLY A 145 -12.38 3.04 8.30
C GLY A 145 -11.98 3.25 9.76
N ILE A 146 -10.83 3.86 10.07
CA ILE A 146 -10.35 3.98 11.46
C ILE A 146 -11.36 4.64 12.41
N LEU A 147 -12.09 5.66 11.94
CA LEU A 147 -13.07 6.38 12.76
C LEU A 147 -14.24 5.46 13.13
N ARG A 148 -14.72 4.68 12.16
CA ARG A 148 -15.83 3.73 12.31
C ARG A 148 -15.43 2.52 13.14
N VAL A 149 -14.22 2.02 12.96
CA VAL A 149 -13.66 0.94 13.80
C VAL A 149 -13.50 1.41 15.24
N ARG A 150 -13.01 2.64 15.48
CA ARG A 150 -12.90 3.19 16.84
C ARG A 150 -14.25 3.34 17.52
N GLU A 151 -15.29 3.74 16.79
CA GLU A 151 -16.66 3.81 17.32
C GLU A 151 -17.17 2.44 17.80
N ALA A 152 -16.78 1.37 17.12
CA ALA A 152 -17.10 -0.01 17.49
C ALA A 152 -16.20 -0.57 18.60
N PHE A 153 -14.93 -0.20 18.60
CA PHE A 153 -13.90 -0.68 19.53
C PHE A 153 -13.12 0.49 20.15
N PRO A 154 -13.68 1.18 21.16
CA PRO A 154 -13.12 2.44 21.67
C PRO A 154 -11.76 2.33 22.35
N ARG A 155 -11.33 1.12 22.72
CA ARG A 155 -10.04 0.83 23.35
C ARG A 155 -8.96 0.44 22.34
N ALA A 156 -9.33 0.23 21.07
CA ALA A 156 -8.39 -0.18 20.05
C ALA A 156 -7.39 0.94 19.76
N ARG A 157 -6.10 0.63 19.88
CA ARG A 157 -5.00 1.54 19.51
C ARG A 157 -4.78 1.51 18.00
N MET A 158 -4.82 2.66 17.35
CA MET A 158 -4.63 2.78 15.91
C MET A 158 -3.16 3.07 15.66
N LEU A 159 -2.43 2.17 15.00
CA LEU A 159 -0.98 2.26 14.81
C LEU A 159 -0.62 2.29 13.33
N LYS A 160 0.27 3.21 12.94
CA LYS A 160 0.77 3.35 11.56
C LYS A 160 2.20 3.87 11.59
N TYR A 161 3.03 3.47 10.62
CA TYR A 161 4.35 4.07 10.48
C TYR A 161 4.22 5.54 10.07
N LEU A 162 4.92 6.41 10.79
CA LEU A 162 4.91 7.86 10.60
C LEU A 162 6.34 8.29 10.24
N PRO A 163 6.73 8.27 8.95
CA PRO A 163 8.06 8.71 8.52
C PRO A 163 8.22 10.22 8.74
N ARG A 164 9.39 10.79 8.39
CA ARG A 164 9.54 12.25 8.31
C ARG A 164 8.44 12.83 7.42
N ASP A 165 7.93 14.01 7.80
CA ASP A 165 6.95 14.75 7.00
C ASP A 165 7.44 14.91 5.55
N ASP A 166 6.61 14.44 4.64
CA ASP A 166 6.88 14.43 3.21
C ASP A 166 5.55 14.67 2.46
N ALA A 167 5.62 15.38 1.34
CA ALA A 167 4.46 15.68 0.51
C ALA A 167 3.86 14.44 -0.17
N ALA A 168 4.58 13.32 -0.22
CA ALA A 168 4.09 12.02 -0.69
C ALA A 168 3.09 11.37 0.28
N LEU A 169 3.06 11.78 1.56
CA LEU A 169 2.09 11.25 2.51
C LEU A 169 0.66 11.60 2.09
N ARG A 170 -0.18 10.56 2.03
CA ARG A 170 -1.61 10.68 1.70
C ARG A 170 -2.42 11.30 2.82
N VAL A 171 -2.03 10.98 4.05
CA VAL A 171 -2.51 11.57 5.28
C VAL A 171 -1.26 11.99 6.04
N SER A 172 -1.14 13.30 6.30
CA SER A 172 0.06 13.83 6.97
C SER A 172 0.18 13.30 8.41
N ASN A 173 1.37 13.34 8.99
CA ASN A 173 1.55 12.92 10.38
C ASN A 173 0.75 13.80 11.36
N ALA A 174 0.65 15.11 11.07
CA ALA A 174 -0.19 16.02 11.84
C ALA A 174 -1.67 15.63 11.77
N GLU A 175 -2.16 15.25 10.59
CA GLU A 175 -3.53 14.76 10.44
C GLU A 175 -3.73 13.41 11.14
N CYS A 176 -2.77 12.47 11.02
CA CYS A 176 -2.76 11.20 11.74
C CYS A 176 -2.88 11.42 13.25
N ALA A 177 -2.11 12.36 13.82
CA ALA A 177 -2.18 12.69 15.24
C ALA A 177 -3.57 13.21 15.64
N LEU A 178 -4.19 14.09 14.84
CA LEU A 178 -5.56 14.57 15.10
C LEU A 178 -6.60 13.44 14.99
N LEU A 179 -6.35 12.45 14.14
CA LEU A 179 -7.15 11.24 14.02
C LEU A 179 -6.86 10.21 15.13
N GLY A 180 -5.96 10.50 16.07
CA GLY A 180 -5.56 9.59 17.15
C GLY A 180 -4.82 8.34 16.64
N VAL A 181 -4.09 8.46 15.54
CA VAL A 181 -3.18 7.42 15.04
C VAL A 181 -1.83 7.62 15.72
N GLU A 182 -1.36 6.56 16.36
CA GLU A 182 -0.10 6.51 17.09
C GLU A 182 1.05 6.01 16.18
N PRO A 183 2.31 6.43 16.43
CA PRO A 183 3.45 5.94 15.69
C PRO A 183 3.67 4.43 15.90
N LEU A 184 3.85 3.71 14.80
CA LEU A 184 4.34 2.33 14.77
C LEU A 184 5.84 2.33 14.45
N ALA A 185 6.63 1.62 15.24
CA ALA A 185 8.06 1.42 14.97
C ALA A 185 8.30 0.18 14.10
N ASP A 186 9.36 0.22 13.30
CA ASP A 186 9.88 -0.99 12.65
C ASP A 186 10.35 -2.00 13.70
N GLY A 187 10.09 -3.28 13.46
CA GLY A 187 10.38 -4.36 14.40
C GLY A 187 9.48 -4.40 15.64
N ALA A 188 8.45 -3.55 15.75
CA ALA A 188 7.50 -3.61 16.86
C ALA A 188 6.77 -4.98 16.88
N GLU A 189 6.67 -5.57 18.06
CA GLU A 189 6.09 -6.89 18.28
C GLU A 189 4.75 -6.80 19.02
N PHE A 190 3.76 -7.54 18.53
CA PHE A 190 2.42 -7.60 19.09
C PHE A 190 2.08 -9.05 19.45
N PRO A 191 2.08 -9.42 20.74
CA PRO A 191 1.66 -10.75 21.17
C PRO A 191 0.23 -11.04 20.72
N VAL A 192 0.02 -12.21 20.14
CA VAL A 192 -1.29 -12.66 19.67
C VAL A 192 -1.98 -13.45 20.78
N ASP A 193 -3.23 -13.09 21.07
CA ASP A 193 -4.06 -13.81 22.04
C ASP A 193 -4.49 -15.16 21.44
N ASN A 194 -3.93 -16.24 21.99
CA ASN A 194 -4.22 -17.61 21.59
C ASN A 194 -5.45 -18.21 22.28
N GLY A 195 -6.16 -17.43 23.09
CA GLY A 195 -7.27 -17.91 23.91
C GLY A 195 -6.79 -18.84 25.03
N ASP A 196 -7.69 -19.71 25.48
CA ASP A 196 -7.47 -20.57 26.66
C ASP A 196 -6.77 -21.90 26.33
N ASP A 197 -6.23 -22.07 25.12
CA ASP A 197 -5.49 -23.29 24.74
C ASP A 197 -4.02 -23.19 25.18
N PRO A 198 -3.60 -23.86 26.28
CA PRO A 198 -2.21 -23.80 26.75
C PRO A 198 -1.23 -24.54 25.83
N SER A 199 -1.73 -25.32 24.85
CA SER A 199 -0.90 -26.02 23.87
C SER A 199 -0.64 -25.19 22.60
N ALA A 200 -1.35 -24.08 22.43
CA ALA A 200 -1.17 -23.20 21.29
C ALA A 200 0.23 -22.54 21.34
N PRO A 201 0.98 -22.52 20.22
CA PRO A 201 2.31 -21.90 20.20
C PRO A 201 2.17 -20.39 20.44
N HIS A 202 3.10 -19.79 21.19
CA HIS A 202 3.10 -18.33 21.35
C HIS A 202 3.33 -17.69 19.98
N GLU A 203 2.36 -16.91 19.54
CA GLU A 203 2.37 -16.22 18.24
C GLU A 203 2.61 -14.73 18.47
N VAL A 204 3.46 -14.13 17.64
CA VAL A 204 3.79 -12.70 17.66
C VAL A 204 3.64 -12.17 16.25
N LEU A 205 2.91 -11.07 16.12
CA LEU A 205 2.83 -10.31 14.89
C LEU A 205 3.89 -9.20 14.94
N ARG A 206 4.88 -9.26 14.06
CA ARG A 206 6.00 -8.31 14.03
C ARG A 206 5.87 -7.35 12.84
N ALA A 207 6.07 -6.07 13.09
CA ALA A 207 6.03 -5.04 12.06
C ALA A 207 7.36 -5.00 11.27
N VAL A 208 7.27 -4.83 9.94
CA VAL A 208 8.42 -4.75 9.04
C VAL A 208 8.26 -3.57 8.09
N TYR A 209 9.15 -2.60 8.17
CA TYR A 209 9.16 -1.43 7.29
C TYR A 209 9.51 -1.82 5.86
N THR A 210 8.61 -1.49 4.94
CA THR A 210 8.66 -1.96 3.54
C THR A 210 8.25 -0.85 2.57
N PRO A 211 9.03 0.25 2.50
CA PRO A 211 8.72 1.37 1.60
C PRO A 211 8.78 0.94 0.13
N GLY A 212 8.27 1.81 -0.73
CA GLY A 212 8.29 1.61 -2.17
C GLY A 212 6.90 1.70 -2.77
N HIS A 213 5.92 0.96 -2.22
CA HIS A 213 4.51 1.19 -2.57
C HIS A 213 4.14 2.65 -2.26
N CYS A 214 4.37 3.03 -1.02
CA CYS A 214 4.40 4.40 -0.51
C CYS A 214 5.43 4.49 0.62
N ILE A 215 5.81 5.71 0.98
CA ILE A 215 6.89 5.98 1.94
C ILE A 215 6.56 5.56 3.39
N ASP A 216 5.30 5.29 3.69
CA ASP A 216 4.83 4.92 5.02
C ASP A 216 4.36 3.46 5.13
N HIS A 217 4.77 2.62 4.17
CA HIS A 217 4.30 1.24 4.06
C HIS A 217 4.99 0.28 5.02
N MET A 218 4.17 -0.52 5.70
CA MET A 218 4.54 -1.60 6.60
C MET A 218 3.91 -2.91 6.15
N CYS A 219 4.68 -3.99 6.27
CA CYS A 219 4.16 -5.35 6.27
C CYS A 219 4.15 -5.87 7.71
N PHE A 220 3.41 -6.95 7.95
CA PHE A 220 3.44 -7.66 9.23
C PHE A 220 3.77 -9.13 9.01
N VAL A 221 4.64 -9.68 9.85
CA VAL A 221 5.01 -11.10 9.81
C VAL A 221 4.47 -11.75 11.07
N LEU A 222 3.57 -12.71 10.91
CA LEU A 222 3.14 -13.56 12.01
C LEU A 222 4.12 -14.72 12.13
N GLU A 223 4.79 -14.75 13.26
CA GLU A 223 5.78 -15.73 13.64
C GLU A 223 5.25 -16.47 14.86
N ASN A 224 5.60 -17.74 15.01
CA ASN A 224 5.42 -18.42 16.27
C ASN A 224 6.79 -18.70 16.89
N THR A 225 6.85 -18.86 18.20
CA THR A 225 8.11 -18.99 18.95
C THR A 225 8.81 -20.34 18.77
N GLN A 226 8.30 -21.23 17.91
CA GLN A 226 8.95 -22.49 17.59
C GLN A 226 9.84 -22.37 16.35
N GLU A 227 11.05 -22.94 16.46
CA GLU A 227 12.14 -22.81 15.48
C GLU A 227 11.81 -23.36 14.08
N SER A 228 10.79 -24.22 13.96
CA SER A 228 10.36 -24.87 12.70
C SER A 228 9.10 -24.26 12.07
N ALA A 229 8.63 -23.13 12.60
CA ALA A 229 7.33 -22.61 12.23
C ALA A 229 7.29 -21.83 10.92
N GLN A 230 6.17 -22.03 10.23
CA GLN A 230 5.89 -21.35 8.97
C GLN A 230 5.47 -19.91 9.26
N ARG A 231 6.16 -18.96 8.63
CA ARG A 231 5.83 -17.53 8.74
C ARG A 231 4.72 -17.17 7.76
N VAL A 232 3.81 -16.34 8.23
CA VAL A 232 2.71 -15.75 7.43
C VAL A 232 3.02 -14.28 7.23
N LEU A 233 2.95 -13.80 5.98
CA LEU A 233 3.17 -12.40 5.64
C LEU A 233 1.86 -11.69 5.35
N PHE A 234 1.55 -10.63 6.09
CA PHE A 234 0.53 -9.64 5.72
C PHE A 234 1.22 -8.53 4.93
N SER A 235 1.07 -8.55 3.61
CA SER A 235 1.90 -7.73 2.70
C SER A 235 1.34 -6.36 2.37
N GLY A 236 0.11 -6.04 2.81
CA GLY A 236 -0.59 -4.84 2.36
C GLY A 236 -0.56 -4.74 0.84
N ASP A 237 -0.09 -3.59 0.34
CA ASP A 237 0.04 -3.31 -1.09
C ASP A 237 1.45 -3.49 -1.64
N CYS A 238 2.37 -4.02 -0.85
CA CYS A 238 3.71 -4.38 -1.31
C CYS A 238 3.65 -5.56 -2.31
N VAL A 239 2.88 -6.60 -1.96
CA VAL A 239 2.62 -7.79 -2.81
C VAL A 239 1.13 -8.09 -2.79
N LEU A 240 0.50 -8.22 -3.96
CA LEU A 240 -0.93 -8.45 -4.11
C LEU A 240 -1.22 -9.92 -4.41
N GLY A 241 -2.44 -10.35 -4.14
CA GLY A 241 -2.91 -11.70 -4.44
C GLY A 241 -3.11 -11.96 -5.94
N ALA A 242 -3.38 -10.90 -6.70
CA ALA A 242 -3.56 -10.96 -8.14
C ALA A 242 -2.98 -9.71 -8.80
N GLY A 243 -2.40 -9.87 -9.99
CA GLY A 243 -1.76 -8.78 -10.73
C GLY A 243 -0.49 -8.30 -10.06
N SER A 244 -0.24 -6.99 -10.13
CA SER A 244 0.96 -6.35 -9.60
C SER A 244 0.62 -5.05 -8.90
N CYS A 245 1.46 -4.59 -7.98
CA CYS A 245 1.24 -3.35 -7.23
C CYS A 245 1.67 -2.10 -8.02
N ILE A 246 1.06 -0.96 -7.64
CA ILE A 246 1.58 0.38 -7.95
C ILE A 246 2.62 0.74 -6.89
N PHE A 247 3.59 1.58 -7.24
CA PHE A 247 4.65 1.99 -6.31
C PHE A 247 5.12 3.40 -6.57
N GLU A 248 5.50 4.14 -5.53
CA GLU A 248 6.11 5.47 -5.62
C GLU A 248 7.60 5.38 -5.97
N SER A 249 8.33 4.44 -5.35
CA SER A 249 9.76 4.23 -5.55
C SER A 249 10.07 2.77 -5.89
N LEU A 250 10.63 2.53 -7.09
CA LEU A 250 11.00 1.17 -7.49
C LEU A 250 12.22 0.66 -6.72
N LYS A 251 13.19 1.54 -6.40
CA LYS A 251 14.40 1.14 -5.67
C LYS A 251 14.02 0.59 -4.29
N GLU A 252 13.22 1.36 -3.55
CA GLU A 252 12.74 0.97 -2.23
C GLU A 252 11.84 -0.27 -2.31
N LEU A 253 10.96 -0.36 -3.32
CA LEU A 253 10.14 -1.56 -3.50
C LEU A 253 11.00 -2.81 -3.70
N MET A 254 12.04 -2.75 -4.53
CA MET A 254 12.93 -3.89 -4.78
C MET A 254 13.72 -4.28 -3.52
N ASP A 255 14.17 -3.30 -2.74
CA ASP A 255 14.83 -3.56 -1.44
C ASP A 255 13.86 -4.22 -0.45
N SER A 256 12.62 -3.74 -0.39
CA SER A 256 11.54 -4.31 0.42
C SER A 256 11.19 -5.73 0.01
N LEU A 257 11.09 -6.01 -1.29
CA LEU A 257 10.85 -7.36 -1.81
C LEU A 257 11.99 -8.33 -1.44
N ALA A 258 13.24 -7.89 -1.56
CA ALA A 258 14.40 -8.69 -1.16
C ALA A 258 14.41 -8.96 0.35
N LEU A 259 14.10 -7.95 1.17
CA LEU A 259 13.94 -8.09 2.62
C LEU A 259 12.84 -9.12 2.96
N LEU A 260 11.66 -8.99 2.35
CA LEU A 260 10.53 -9.89 2.56
C LEU A 260 10.83 -11.32 2.09
N GLN A 261 11.58 -11.49 1.00
CA GLN A 261 12.01 -12.80 0.54
C GLN A 261 12.90 -13.48 1.59
N ALA A 262 13.84 -12.72 2.18
CA ALA A 262 14.73 -13.18 3.24
C ALA A 262 13.99 -13.50 4.56
N GLN A 263 12.81 -12.91 4.80
CA GLN A 263 11.94 -13.33 5.92
C GLN A 263 11.40 -14.75 5.74
N ASN A 264 11.59 -15.38 4.57
CA ASN A 264 11.14 -16.74 4.25
C ASN A 264 9.67 -17.04 4.60
N PRO A 265 8.70 -16.17 4.22
CA PRO A 265 7.29 -16.47 4.41
C PRO A 265 6.88 -17.67 3.56
N ARG A 266 5.91 -18.44 4.06
CA ARG A 266 5.27 -19.52 3.29
C ARG A 266 4.07 -19.03 2.50
N VAL A 267 3.23 -18.23 3.15
CA VAL A 267 1.94 -17.74 2.62
C VAL A 267 1.88 -16.22 2.76
N ILE A 268 1.24 -15.57 1.80
CA ILE A 268 0.95 -14.13 1.84
C ILE A 268 -0.56 -13.89 1.96
N PHE A 269 -0.92 -13.03 2.90
CA PHE A 269 -2.22 -12.44 3.13
C PHE A 269 -2.18 -10.99 2.63
N PRO A 270 -2.50 -10.75 1.35
CA PRO A 270 -2.31 -9.45 0.72
C PRO A 270 -3.40 -8.44 1.10
N GLY A 271 -3.12 -7.15 0.92
CA GLY A 271 -4.12 -6.08 1.04
C GLY A 271 -5.26 -6.23 0.04
N HIS A 272 -4.98 -6.78 -1.15
CA HIS A 272 -6.00 -7.08 -2.15
C HIS A 272 -5.77 -8.42 -2.86
N GLY A 273 -6.86 -9.08 -3.24
CA GLY A 273 -6.84 -10.32 -4.00
C GLY A 273 -6.81 -11.59 -3.14
N PRO A 274 -6.69 -12.77 -3.76
CA PRO A 274 -6.70 -14.05 -3.06
C PRO A 274 -5.44 -14.27 -2.21
N VAL A 275 -5.51 -15.25 -1.31
CA VAL A 275 -4.35 -15.73 -0.55
C VAL A 275 -3.28 -16.28 -1.51
N VAL A 276 -2.02 -15.94 -1.27
CA VAL A 276 -0.90 -16.49 -2.04
C VAL A 276 -0.27 -17.63 -1.25
N VAL A 277 -0.48 -18.86 -1.72
CA VAL A 277 -0.02 -20.08 -1.04
C VAL A 277 1.48 -20.37 -1.17
N ASP A 278 2.13 -19.79 -2.20
CA ASP A 278 3.57 -19.86 -2.42
C ASP A 278 4.15 -18.44 -2.43
N ALA A 279 4.50 -17.97 -1.22
CA ALA A 279 5.01 -16.61 -1.04
C ALA A 279 6.37 -16.40 -1.72
N GLN A 280 7.25 -17.41 -1.68
CA GLN A 280 8.58 -17.33 -2.28
C GLN A 280 8.48 -17.17 -3.80
N ALA A 281 7.66 -18.00 -4.45
CA ALA A 281 7.46 -17.88 -5.89
C ALA A 281 6.83 -16.54 -6.28
N LYS A 282 5.85 -16.04 -5.53
CA LYS A 282 5.19 -14.76 -5.84
C LYS A 282 6.13 -13.55 -5.66
N ILE A 283 6.94 -13.53 -4.61
CA ILE A 283 7.93 -12.45 -4.42
C ILE A 283 8.98 -12.50 -5.52
N HIS A 284 9.47 -13.70 -5.87
CA HIS A 284 10.40 -13.87 -6.99
C HIS A 284 9.79 -13.42 -8.32
N GLU A 285 8.54 -13.77 -8.60
CA GLU A 285 7.80 -13.29 -9.79
C GLU A 285 7.78 -11.76 -9.85
N TYR A 286 7.51 -11.09 -8.73
CA TYR A 286 7.54 -9.62 -8.64
C TYR A 286 8.93 -9.06 -8.96
N ILE A 287 9.98 -9.61 -8.35
CA ILE A 287 11.38 -9.19 -8.58
C ILE A 287 11.75 -9.37 -10.05
N SER A 288 11.58 -10.58 -10.58
CA SER A 288 11.96 -10.92 -11.95
C SER A 288 11.21 -10.09 -12.99
N HIS A 289 9.92 -9.82 -12.78
CA HIS A 289 9.15 -8.98 -13.71
C HIS A 289 9.70 -7.54 -13.77
N ARG A 290 10.18 -6.99 -12.65
CA ARG A 290 10.77 -5.63 -12.62
C ARG A 290 12.18 -5.61 -13.20
N GLU A 291 12.99 -6.62 -12.91
CA GLU A 291 14.32 -6.77 -13.50
C GLU A 291 14.26 -6.95 -15.02
N GLN A 292 13.30 -7.74 -15.52
CA GLN A 292 13.06 -7.89 -16.95
C GLN A 292 12.77 -6.53 -17.61
N ARG A 293 11.86 -5.74 -17.02
CA ARG A 293 11.54 -4.42 -17.55
C ARG A 293 12.74 -3.47 -17.53
N GLU A 294 13.55 -3.54 -16.50
CA GLU A 294 14.78 -2.76 -16.39
C GLU A 294 15.81 -3.14 -17.46
N ASN A 295 15.97 -4.44 -17.72
CA ASN A 295 16.85 -4.95 -18.78
C ASN A 295 16.39 -4.49 -20.17
N GLU A 296 15.09 -4.45 -20.43
CA GLU A 296 14.53 -3.89 -21.68
C GLU A 296 14.87 -2.40 -21.86
N VAL A 297 14.74 -1.61 -20.79
CA VAL A 297 15.11 -0.18 -20.80
C VAL A 297 16.60 -0.01 -21.11
N LEU A 298 17.46 -0.78 -20.45
CA LEU A 298 18.91 -0.72 -20.67
C LEU A 298 19.30 -1.17 -22.08
N ALA A 299 18.66 -2.22 -22.61
CA ALA A 299 18.89 -2.69 -23.97
C ALA A 299 18.55 -1.62 -25.02
N VAL A 300 17.43 -0.91 -24.83
CA VAL A 300 17.02 0.21 -25.71
C VAL A 300 18.02 1.37 -25.66
N LEU A 301 18.53 1.71 -24.48
CA LEU A 301 19.56 2.74 -24.33
C LEU A 301 20.91 2.29 -24.94
N ALA A 302 21.29 1.03 -24.77
CA ALA A 302 22.51 0.45 -25.34
C ALA A 302 22.52 0.49 -26.87
N ALA A 303 21.44 0.01 -27.50
CA ALA A 303 21.29 0.03 -28.95
C ALA A 303 21.41 1.45 -29.54
N THR A 304 20.90 2.45 -28.82
CA THR A 304 21.00 3.87 -29.21
C THR A 304 22.43 4.41 -29.08
N ALA A 305 23.12 4.05 -28.00
CA ALA A 305 24.51 4.44 -27.79
C ALA A 305 25.43 3.85 -28.87
N THR A 306 25.18 2.62 -29.33
CA THR A 306 25.93 2.00 -30.43
C THR A 306 25.64 2.67 -31.77
N ALA A 307 24.37 2.97 -32.07
CA ALA A 307 24.00 3.64 -33.33
C ALA A 307 24.61 5.06 -33.43
N THR A 308 24.60 5.82 -32.33
CA THR A 308 25.11 7.20 -32.30
C THR A 308 26.63 7.30 -32.25
N ALA A 309 27.35 6.23 -31.90
CA ALA A 309 28.82 6.18 -31.99
C ALA A 309 29.36 6.31 -33.42
N THR A 310 28.49 6.18 -34.44
CA THR A 310 28.82 6.32 -35.87
C THR A 310 28.34 7.63 -36.52
N GLY A 311 27.76 8.57 -35.75
CA GLY A 311 27.22 9.85 -36.25
C GLY A 311 27.56 11.05 -35.35
N PRO A 312 27.26 12.30 -35.77
CA PRO A 312 27.55 13.49 -34.97
C PRO A 312 26.68 13.55 -33.72
N ALA A 313 27.32 13.60 -32.55
CA ALA A 313 26.80 13.92 -31.21
C ALA A 313 25.34 13.50 -30.91
N SER A 314 25.16 12.22 -30.57
CA SER A 314 24.64 11.78 -29.27
C SER A 314 23.52 12.68 -28.65
N ALA A 315 22.26 12.49 -29.08
CA ALA A 315 21.05 12.90 -28.34
C ALA A 315 20.39 11.69 -27.63
N GLY A 316 19.99 11.87 -26.36
CA GLY A 316 19.57 10.75 -25.51
C GLY A 316 18.14 10.36 -25.84
N LEU A 317 17.63 9.30 -25.22
CA LEU A 317 16.22 8.98 -25.40
C LEU A 317 15.38 9.64 -24.33
N SER A 318 14.29 10.29 -24.73
CA SER A 318 13.21 10.65 -23.83
C SER A 318 12.48 9.40 -23.32
N SER A 319 11.80 9.50 -22.18
CA SER A 319 10.98 8.41 -21.65
C SER A 319 9.88 7.98 -22.64
N ALA A 320 9.38 8.90 -23.47
CA ALA A 320 8.39 8.59 -24.50
C ALA A 320 8.97 7.73 -25.63
N GLU A 321 10.21 7.99 -26.06
CA GLU A 321 10.90 7.19 -27.07
C GLU A 321 11.24 5.80 -26.55
N ILE A 322 11.67 5.69 -25.29
CA ILE A 322 11.91 4.40 -24.63
C ILE A 322 10.61 3.58 -24.61
N VAL A 323 9.50 4.18 -24.17
CA VAL A 323 8.18 3.52 -24.15
C VAL A 323 7.76 3.07 -25.53
N ARG A 324 7.90 3.89 -26.58
CA ARG A 324 7.52 3.51 -27.94
C ARG A 324 8.30 2.32 -28.47
N ARG A 325 9.58 2.18 -28.08
CA ARG A 325 10.43 1.05 -28.48
C ARG A 325 10.11 -0.22 -27.71
N ILE A 326 9.80 -0.11 -26.42
CA ILE A 326 9.45 -1.26 -25.57
C ILE A 326 8.01 -1.74 -25.83
N TYR A 327 7.09 -0.81 -26.07
CA TYR A 327 5.65 -1.06 -26.15
C TYR A 327 5.07 -0.66 -27.51
N GLU A 328 5.71 -1.06 -28.61
CA GLU A 328 5.36 -0.66 -29.99
C GLU A 328 3.87 -0.86 -30.33
N LYS A 329 3.27 -1.96 -29.85
CA LYS A 329 1.88 -2.36 -30.14
C LYS A 329 0.84 -1.83 -29.15
N LEU A 330 1.26 -1.07 -28.13
CA LEU A 330 0.37 -0.65 -27.04
C LEU A 330 -0.42 0.61 -27.44
N PRO A 331 -1.75 0.67 -27.22
CA PRO A 331 -2.56 1.87 -27.49
C PRO A 331 -2.03 3.11 -26.77
N PHE A 332 -2.14 4.29 -27.39
CA PHE A 332 -1.57 5.55 -26.87
C PHE A 332 -1.95 5.87 -25.42
N ALA A 333 -3.23 5.66 -25.05
CA ALA A 333 -3.69 5.88 -23.68
C ALA A 333 -2.94 5.02 -22.65
N LEU A 334 -2.59 3.78 -23.00
CA LEU A 334 -1.83 2.87 -22.14
C LEU A 334 -0.33 3.17 -22.17
N GLN A 335 0.19 3.78 -23.25
CA GLN A 335 1.56 4.28 -23.30
C GLN A 335 1.81 5.39 -22.26
N LEU A 336 0.81 6.21 -21.92
CA LEU A 336 0.94 7.21 -20.86
C LEU A 336 1.15 6.57 -19.48
N ALA A 337 0.44 5.48 -19.18
CA ALA A 337 0.65 4.72 -17.96
C ALA A 337 2.01 4.00 -17.96
N ALA A 338 2.38 3.40 -19.10
CA ALA A 338 3.69 2.78 -19.29
C ALA A 338 4.83 3.78 -19.12
N ARG A 339 4.67 5.04 -19.55
CA ARG A 339 5.66 6.11 -19.36
C ARG A 339 5.95 6.37 -17.89
N LYS A 340 4.91 6.48 -17.06
CA LYS A 340 5.09 6.65 -15.61
C LYS A 340 5.82 5.48 -14.97
N ALA A 341 5.57 4.25 -15.43
CA ALA A 341 6.30 3.07 -14.96
C ALA A 341 7.78 3.12 -15.39
N VAL A 342 8.06 3.41 -16.66
CA VAL A 342 9.42 3.54 -17.21
C VAL A 342 10.20 4.66 -16.52
N GLU A 343 9.58 5.80 -16.22
CA GLU A 343 10.20 6.90 -15.46
C GLU A 343 10.71 6.43 -14.08
N LYS A 344 9.99 5.53 -13.40
CA LYS A 344 10.41 4.96 -12.11
C LYS A 344 11.58 3.98 -12.26
N HIS A 345 11.61 3.19 -13.34
CA HIS A 345 12.79 2.38 -13.68
C HIS A 345 14.02 3.25 -13.93
N LEU A 346 13.87 4.31 -14.71
CA LEU A 346 14.95 5.25 -15.01
C LEU A 346 15.45 5.97 -13.75
N HIS A 347 14.55 6.36 -12.84
CA HIS A 347 14.94 6.95 -11.57
C HIS A 347 15.77 5.99 -10.72
N LYS A 348 15.35 4.72 -10.58
CA LYS A 348 16.16 3.68 -9.91
C LYS A 348 17.54 3.54 -10.57
N LEU A 349 17.60 3.43 -11.89
CA LEU A 349 18.86 3.27 -12.63
C LEU A 349 19.81 4.47 -12.48
N VAL A 350 19.30 5.69 -12.28
CA VAL A 350 20.12 6.87 -11.94
C VAL A 350 20.69 6.75 -10.54
N LEU A 351 19.88 6.36 -9.54
CA LEU A 351 20.36 6.16 -8.17
C LEU A 351 21.45 5.07 -8.10
N GLU A 352 21.37 4.07 -8.97
CA GLU A 352 22.36 2.99 -9.11
C GLU A 352 23.55 3.35 -10.03
N GLN A 353 23.61 4.59 -10.53
CA GLN A 353 24.69 5.07 -11.42
C GLN A 353 24.84 4.24 -12.71
N ARG A 354 23.74 3.69 -13.22
CA ARG A 354 23.70 2.92 -14.48
C ARG A 354 23.20 3.74 -15.66
N VAL A 355 22.42 4.78 -15.37
CA VAL A 355 21.87 5.73 -16.34
C VAL A 355 22.15 7.16 -15.86
N GLU A 356 22.37 8.09 -16.79
CA GLU A 356 22.47 9.51 -16.53
C GLU A 356 21.25 10.24 -17.12
N ARG A 357 20.75 11.25 -16.39
CA ARG A 357 19.70 12.16 -16.88
C ARG A 357 20.36 13.40 -17.46
N VAL A 358 20.17 13.64 -18.76
CA VAL A 358 20.74 14.77 -19.50
C VAL A 358 19.61 15.72 -19.92
N GLY A 359 19.74 17.00 -19.60
CA GLY A 359 18.74 18.05 -19.88
C GLY A 359 17.98 18.55 -18.64
N GLY A 360 17.17 19.61 -18.82
CA GLY A 360 16.39 20.24 -17.76
C GLY A 360 15.06 19.53 -17.44
N ALA A 361 14.34 20.00 -16.41
CA ALA A 361 13.11 19.37 -15.90
C ALA A 361 11.97 19.21 -16.94
N GLN A 362 11.98 19.97 -18.04
CA GLN A 362 10.95 19.93 -19.09
C GLN A 362 11.35 19.10 -20.33
N SER A 363 12.62 18.70 -20.48
CA SER A 363 13.09 17.86 -21.60
C SER A 363 14.23 16.93 -21.14
N SER A 364 13.91 15.99 -20.27
CA SER A 364 14.89 14.98 -19.83
C SER A 364 15.09 13.93 -20.91
N SER A 365 16.34 13.75 -21.29
CA SER A 365 16.82 12.62 -22.07
C SER A 365 17.68 11.72 -21.18
N TRP A 366 17.71 10.42 -21.49
CA TRP A 366 18.36 9.40 -20.68
C TRP A 366 19.44 8.71 -21.48
N TRP A 367 20.53 8.39 -20.79
CA TRP A 367 21.77 7.87 -21.36
C TRP A 367 22.35 6.76 -20.49
N LEU A 368 23.02 5.76 -21.09
CA LEU A 368 23.81 4.82 -20.30
C LEU A 368 25.03 5.51 -19.68
N TRP A 369 25.27 5.24 -18.41
CA TRP A 369 26.48 5.68 -17.73
C TRP A 369 27.70 5.01 -18.36
N ARG A 370 28.68 5.81 -18.82
CA ARG A 370 29.98 5.29 -19.26
C ARG A 370 30.95 5.41 -18.08
N SER A 371 31.69 4.34 -17.78
CA SER A 371 32.85 4.42 -16.89
C SER A 371 33.71 5.61 -17.31
N ALA A 372 34.12 6.44 -16.34
CA ALA A 372 34.91 7.65 -16.59
C ALA A 372 36.05 7.38 -17.58
N PRO A 373 36.39 8.32 -18.48
CA PRO A 373 37.56 8.17 -19.31
C PRO A 373 38.77 7.99 -18.38
N THR A 374 39.45 6.86 -18.48
CA THR A 374 40.79 6.71 -17.93
C THR A 374 41.63 7.80 -18.56
N PHE A 375 41.96 8.84 -17.79
CA PHE A 375 42.97 9.79 -18.20
C PHE A 375 44.25 8.98 -18.45
N ARG A 376 44.59 8.78 -19.72
CA ARG A 376 45.95 8.42 -20.09
C ARG A 376 46.80 9.58 -19.60
N LEU A 377 47.57 9.35 -18.54
CA LEU A 377 48.75 10.16 -18.29
C LEU A 377 49.58 10.10 -19.57
N VAL A 378 49.54 11.17 -20.35
CA VAL A 378 50.48 11.38 -21.44
C VAL A 378 51.82 11.58 -20.76
N GLY A 379 52.56 10.48 -20.66
CA GLY A 379 53.96 10.53 -20.32
C GLY A 379 54.72 11.27 -21.41
N GLY A 380 55.50 12.26 -20.98
CA GLY A 380 56.79 12.56 -21.57
C GLY A 380 56.83 13.65 -22.63
N SER A 381 57.43 14.78 -22.26
CA SER A 381 58.59 15.28 -23.01
C SER A 381 59.60 15.86 -22.03
N LYS A 382 60.74 15.16 -21.89
CA LYS A 382 61.99 15.76 -21.45
C LYS A 382 62.38 16.84 -22.47
N LEU A 383 62.76 18.02 -21.98
CA LEU A 383 64.10 18.59 -22.13
C LEU A 383 64.30 19.64 -21.05
#